data_AF-A0A370DSY9-F1
#
_entry.id   AF-A0A370DSY9-F1
#
_cell.length_a   1.000
_cell.length_b   1.000
_cell.length_c   1.000
_cell.angle_alpha   90.00
_cell.angle_beta   90.00
_cell.angle_gamma   90.00
#
_symmetry.space_group_name_H-M   'P 1'
#
loop_
_entity.id
_entity.type
_entity.pdbx_description
1 polymer ?
#
loop_
_entity_poly.entity_id
_entity_poly.type
_entity_poly.pdbx_seq_one_letter_code
_entity_poly.pdbx_strand_id
1 'polypeptide(L)'
;MYLNWVVPSYWTTSIASGFLLLTLAPISFRFIINAEQTGWSPGLLVGLLLILLLSLSKHINKVILQNITLRFESTNREEQWKKSEQKLSHHIHETPLAAIEWTQDGFITQWNPSAESLFGYTKDEALEKHVKDEWHLL
;
A
#
# COMPACT_ATOMS: atom_id res chain seq x y z
N MET A 1 -3.01 23.38 -19.94
CA MET A 1 -2.79 22.98 -18.54
C MET A 1 -4.15 22.69 -17.93
N TYR A 2 -4.68 21.48 -18.15
CA TYR A 2 -6.01 21.09 -17.65
C TYR A 2 -5.84 20.47 -16.27
N LEU A 3 -6.26 21.19 -15.24
CA LEU A 3 -6.25 20.73 -13.87
C LEU A 3 -7.43 19.76 -13.70
N ASN A 4 -7.16 18.45 -13.80
CA ASN A 4 -8.14 17.40 -13.50
C ASN A 4 -8.47 17.45 -12.01
N TRP A 5 -9.48 18.23 -11.63
CA TRP A 5 -10.14 18.11 -10.34
C TRP A 5 -10.90 16.78 -10.32
N VAL A 6 -10.21 15.72 -9.91
CA VAL A 6 -10.85 14.46 -9.55
C VAL A 6 -11.64 14.71 -8.28
N VAL A 7 -12.92 15.07 -8.44
CA VAL A 7 -13.84 15.19 -7.30
C VAL A 7 -13.86 13.83 -6.60
N PRO A 8 -13.45 13.74 -5.33
CA PRO A 8 -13.39 12.46 -4.65
C PRO A 8 -14.78 11.82 -4.64
N SER A 9 -14.89 10.60 -5.16
CA SER A 9 -16.17 9.88 -5.39
C SER A 9 -17.15 9.95 -4.22
N TYR A 10 -16.65 9.91 -2.98
CA TYR A 10 -17.44 9.96 -1.75
C TYR A 10 -18.15 11.31 -1.49
N TRP A 11 -17.72 12.41 -2.12
CA TRP A 11 -18.43 13.71 -2.05
C TRP A 11 -19.75 13.67 -2.80
N THR A 12 -19.78 13.03 -3.97
CA THR A 12 -20.98 12.99 -4.82
C THR A 12 -22.10 12.17 -4.19
N THR A 13 -21.76 11.05 -3.55
CA THR A 13 -22.73 10.18 -2.87
C THR A 13 -23.31 10.84 -1.61
N SER A 14 -22.49 11.56 -0.85
CA SER A 14 -22.92 12.26 0.36
C SER A 14 -23.86 13.43 0.02
N ILE A 15 -23.51 14.24 -0.99
CA ILE A 15 -24.38 15.33 -1.47
C ILE A 15 -25.68 14.78 -2.07
N ALA A 16 -25.62 13.71 -2.87
CA ALA A 16 -26.80 13.08 -3.44
C ALA A 16 -27.75 12.53 -2.38
N SER A 17 -27.23 11.90 -1.32
CA SER A 17 -28.05 11.43 -0.19
C SER A 17 -28.72 12.58 0.56
N GLY A 18 -28.02 13.69 0.77
CA GLY A 18 -28.59 14.88 1.42
C GLY A 18 -29.70 15.52 0.59
N PHE A 19 -29.51 15.60 -0.73
CA PHE A 19 -30.52 16.13 -1.66
C PHE A 19 -31.77 15.26 -1.74
N LEU A 20 -31.62 13.93 -1.77
CA LEU A 20 -32.76 13.00 -1.72
C LEU A 20 -33.52 13.09 -0.41
N LEU A 21 -32.83 13.25 0.73
CA LEU A 21 -33.48 13.46 2.02
C LEU A 21 -34.26 14.79 2.08
N LEU A 22 -33.71 15.86 1.51
CA LEU A 22 -34.34 17.18 1.49
C LEU A 22 -35.64 17.18 0.67
N THR A 23 -35.67 16.43 -0.44
CA THR A 23 -36.86 16.33 -1.31
C THR A 23 -37.92 15.38 -0.74
N LEU A 24 -37.53 14.28 -0.09
CA LEU A 24 -38.48 13.34 0.52
C LEU A 24 -39.05 13.81 1.87
N ALA A 25 -38.34 14.65 2.62
CA ALA A 25 -38.75 15.13 3.94
C ALA A 25 -40.14 15.81 3.94
N PRO A 26 -40.45 16.79 3.07
CA PRO A 26 -41.76 17.44 3.06
C PRO A 26 -42.89 16.52 2.57
N ILE A 27 -42.59 15.58 1.66
CA ILE A 27 -43.56 14.59 1.16
C ILE A 27 -43.94 13.63 2.30
N SER A 28 -42.95 13.14 3.03
CA SER A 28 -43.15 12.24 4.18
C SER A 28 -43.85 12.96 5.32
N PHE A 29 -43.51 14.23 5.59
CA PHE A 29 -44.12 15.05 6.63
C PHE A 29 -45.61 15.33 6.35
N ARG A 30 -45.96 15.68 5.10
CA ARG A 30 -47.36 15.81 4.68
C ARG A 30 -48.15 14.52 4.86
N PHE A 31 -47.51 13.38 4.65
CA PHE A 31 -48.15 12.07 4.77
C PHE A 31 -48.41 11.67 6.23
N ILE A 32 -47.51 12.03 7.15
CA ILE A 32 -47.66 11.78 8.60
C ILE A 32 -48.78 12.64 9.21
N ILE A 33 -48.93 13.90 8.78
CA ILE A 33 -49.99 14.78 9.30
C ILE A 33 -51.38 14.37 8.77
N ASN A 34 -51.45 13.81 7.56
CA ASN A 34 -52.70 13.34 6.95
C ASN A 34 -53.03 11.87 7.28
N ALA A 35 -52.53 11.34 8.41
CA ALA A 35 -52.57 9.92 8.78
C ALA A 35 -53.98 9.31 8.97
N GLU A 36 -55.07 10.08 8.87
CA GLU A 36 -56.45 9.55 8.91
C GLU A 36 -56.81 8.66 7.71
N GLN A 37 -56.15 8.80 6.56
CA GLN A 37 -56.49 8.03 5.34
C GLN A 37 -55.46 6.98 4.92
N THR A 38 -54.24 7.02 5.46
CA THR A 38 -53.14 6.15 4.99
C THR A 38 -52.35 5.66 6.18
N GLY A 39 -52.46 4.37 6.49
CA GLY A 39 -51.93 3.76 7.71
C GLY A 39 -50.40 3.83 7.87
N TRP A 40 -49.86 3.12 8.87
CA TRP A 40 -48.50 3.23 9.42
C TRP A 40 -47.33 2.92 8.46
N SER A 41 -47.59 2.39 7.26
CA SER A 41 -46.58 1.92 6.30
C SER A 41 -45.51 2.96 5.88
N PRO A 42 -45.82 4.25 5.68
CA PRO A 42 -44.83 5.27 5.28
C PRO A 42 -43.79 5.56 6.37
N GLY A 43 -44.22 5.59 7.64
CA GLY A 43 -43.30 5.81 8.76
C GLY A 43 -42.30 4.66 8.91
N LEU A 44 -42.76 3.42 8.70
CA LEU A 44 -41.90 2.23 8.69
C LEU A 44 -40.88 2.29 7.55
N LEU A 45 -41.29 2.69 6.34
CA LEU A 45 -40.40 2.83 5.19
C LEU A 45 -39.30 3.87 5.44
N VAL A 46 -39.66 5.04 5.99
CA VAL A 46 -38.69 6.09 6.34
C VAL A 46 -37.73 5.60 7.42
N GLY A 47 -38.23 4.95 8.47
CA GLY A 47 -37.38 4.39 9.52
C GLY A 47 -36.40 3.33 8.99
N LEU A 48 -36.87 2.44 8.11
CA LEU A 48 -36.05 1.39 7.50
C LEU A 48 -34.99 1.99 6.57
N LEU A 49 -35.36 3.02 5.79
CA LEU A 49 -34.42 3.79 4.97
C LEU A 49 -33.34 4.45 5.83
N LEU A 50 -33.71 5.08 6.95
CA LEU A 50 -32.76 5.69 7.87
C LEU A 50 -31.79 4.67 8.48
N ILE A 51 -32.30 3.52 8.92
CA ILE A 51 -31.45 2.42 9.44
C ILE A 51 -30.47 1.94 8.36
N LEU A 52 -30.94 1.81 7.12
CA LEU A 52 -30.11 1.37 5.99
C LEU A 52 -29.03 2.40 5.65
N LEU A 53 -29.35 3.69 5.64
CA LEU A 53 -28.38 4.77 5.43
C LEU A 53 -27.31 4.81 6.52
N LEU A 54 -27.69 4.65 7.79
CA LEU A 54 -26.76 4.60 8.91
C LEU A 54 -25.85 3.37 8.85
N SER A 55 -26.41 2.21 8.49
CA SER A 55 -25.65 0.98 8.29
C SER A 55 -24.60 1.13 7.18
N LEU A 56 -25.01 1.69 6.04
CA LEU A 56 -24.14 1.91 4.89
C LEU A 56 -23.03 2.92 5.20
N SER A 57 -23.38 4.03 5.86
CA SER A 57 -22.40 5.04 6.32
C SER A 57 -21.32 4.41 7.22
N LYS A 58 -21.73 3.61 8.21
CA LYS A 58 -20.79 2.90 9.09
C LYS A 58 -19.89 1.93 8.33
N HIS A 59 -20.44 1.17 7.39
CA HIS A 59 -19.67 0.21 6.59
C HIS A 59 -18.62 0.91 5.71
N ILE A 60 -19.01 1.97 5.01
CA ILE A 60 -18.12 2.74 4.14
C ILE A 60 -16.96 3.35 4.94
N ASN A 61 -17.26 3.98 6.08
CA ASN A 61 -16.23 4.60 6.92
C ASN A 61 -15.17 3.59 7.37
N LYS A 62 -15.59 2.38 7.76
CA LYS A 62 -14.66 1.31 8.17
C LYS A 62 -13.75 0.88 7.01
N VAL A 63 -14.30 0.69 5.81
CA VAL A 63 -13.55 0.25 4.63
C VAL A 63 -12.51 1.30 4.22
N ILE A 64 -12.87 2.59 4.25
CA ILE A 64 -11.94 3.67 3.89
C ILE A 64 -10.74 3.71 4.85
N LEU A 65 -11.00 3.65 6.15
CA LEU A 65 -9.94 3.68 7.16
C LEU A 65 -8.98 2.50 6.98
N GLN A 66 -9.51 1.30 6.75
CA GLN A 66 -8.69 0.12 6.50
C GLN A 66 -7.80 0.28 5.26
N ASN A 67 -8.34 0.80 4.16
CA ASN A 67 -7.60 0.96 2.91
C ASN A 67 -6.44 1.96 3.06
N ILE A 68 -6.65 3.07 3.77
CA ILE A 68 -5.61 4.08 4.02
C ILE A 68 -4.49 3.49 4.90
N THR A 69 -4.86 2.83 5.99
CA THR A 69 -3.88 2.24 6.92
C THR A 69 -3.03 1.17 6.24
N LEU A 70 -3.65 0.27 5.47
CA LEU A 70 -2.94 -0.79 4.74
C LEU A 70 -1.89 -0.23 3.77
N ARG A 71 -2.22 0.89 3.10
CA ARG A 71 -1.28 1.56 2.19
C ARG A 71 -0.12 2.19 2.94
N PHE A 72 -0.39 2.88 4.04
CA PHE A 72 0.65 3.50 4.86
C PHE A 72 1.61 2.46 5.45
N GLU A 73 1.07 1.33 5.92
CA GLU A 73 1.88 0.24 6.47
C GLU A 73 2.73 -0.45 5.38
N SER A 74 2.20 -0.65 4.18
CA SER A 74 2.97 -1.20 3.06
C SER A 74 4.16 -0.32 2.68
N THR A 75 3.93 0.99 2.54
CA THR A 75 4.99 1.94 2.20
C THR A 75 6.06 1.97 3.30
N ASN A 76 5.65 2.01 4.57
CA ASN A 76 6.61 1.98 5.68
C ASN A 76 7.41 0.69 5.73
N ARG A 77 6.80 -0.48 5.45
CA ARG A 77 7.54 -1.76 5.39
C ARG A 77 8.54 -1.77 4.26
N GLU A 78 8.19 -1.23 3.09
CA GLU A 78 9.09 -1.16 1.95
C GLU A 78 10.26 -0.21 2.22
N GLU A 79 10.01 0.95 2.86
CA GLU A 79 11.08 1.86 3.26
C GLU A 79 11.99 1.26 4.33
N GLN A 80 11.43 0.55 5.32
CA GLN A 80 12.22 -0.16 6.33
C GLN A 80 13.07 -1.26 5.69
N TRP A 81 12.50 -2.03 4.76
CA TRP A 81 13.21 -3.05 4.01
C TRP A 81 14.39 -2.44 3.26
N LYS A 82 14.14 -1.40 2.45
CA LYS A 82 15.17 -0.69 1.69
C LYS A 82 16.27 -0.11 2.59
N LYS A 83 15.91 0.48 3.73
CA LYS A 83 16.91 0.98 4.70
C LYS A 83 17.75 -0.14 5.28
N SER A 84 17.16 -1.29 5.59
CA SER A 84 17.90 -2.45 6.10
C SER A 84 18.86 -3.01 5.06
N GLU A 85 18.43 -3.09 3.79
CA GLU A 85 19.26 -3.54 2.67
C GLU A 85 20.42 -2.58 2.41
N GLN A 86 20.15 -1.27 2.36
CA GLN A 86 21.19 -0.24 2.23
C GLN A 86 22.20 -0.31 3.39
N LYS A 87 21.72 -0.53 4.62
CA LYS A 87 22.58 -0.65 5.79
C LYS A 87 23.44 -1.91 5.74
N LEU A 88 22.88 -3.06 5.33
CA LEU A 88 23.61 -4.30 5.10
C LEU A 88 24.67 -4.14 3.99
N SER A 89 24.29 -3.55 2.86
CA SER A 89 25.21 -3.27 1.76
C SER A 89 26.36 -2.37 2.20
N HIS A 90 26.08 -1.27 2.92
CA HIS A 90 27.12 -0.38 3.42
C HIS A 90 28.06 -1.08 4.41
N HIS A 91 27.53 -1.89 5.33
CA HIS A 91 28.36 -2.66 6.25
C HIS A 91 29.25 -3.67 5.51
N ILE A 92 28.75 -4.38 4.49
CA ILE A 92 29.56 -5.31 3.69
C ILE A 92 30.65 -4.58 2.90
N HIS A 93 30.35 -3.41 2.32
CA HIS A 93 31.34 -2.64 1.55
C HIS A 93 32.43 -2.00 2.41
N GLU A 94 32.15 -1.66 3.67
CA GLU A 94 33.12 -1.04 4.59
C GLU A 94 33.80 -2.02 5.55
N THR A 95 33.42 -3.31 5.54
CA THR A 95 34.10 -4.29 6.39
C THR A 95 35.48 -4.60 5.79
N PRO A 96 36.59 -4.52 6.56
CA PRO A 96 37.94 -4.84 6.08
C PRO A 96 38.19 -6.34 5.80
N LEU A 97 37.12 -7.14 5.66
CA LEU A 97 37.20 -8.57 5.33
C LEU A 97 36.97 -8.74 3.83
N ALA A 98 37.86 -9.49 3.18
CA ALA A 98 37.63 -9.94 1.81
C ALA A 98 36.38 -10.83 1.75
N ALA A 99 35.40 -10.44 0.95
CA ALA A 99 34.17 -11.20 0.70
C ALA A 99 34.13 -11.58 -0.78
N ILE A 100 34.06 -12.88 -1.04
CA ILE A 100 33.97 -13.46 -2.38
C ILE A 100 32.71 -14.32 -2.42
N GLU A 101 31.82 -14.03 -3.35
CA GLU A 101 30.65 -14.88 -3.63
C GLU A 101 30.86 -15.53 -5.00
N TRP A 102 30.52 -16.82 -5.14
CA TRP A 102 30.58 -17.54 -6.40
C TRP A 102 29.35 -18.44 -6.59
N THR A 103 29.00 -18.69 -7.85
CA THR A 103 27.90 -19.58 -8.23
C THR A 103 28.29 -21.06 -8.05
N GLN A 104 27.34 -21.99 -7.99
CA GLN A 104 27.64 -23.44 -7.88
C GLN A 104 28.55 -23.97 -9.00
N ASP A 105 28.51 -23.32 -10.16
CA ASP A 105 29.38 -23.63 -11.31
C ASP A 105 30.81 -23.10 -11.14
N GLY A 106 31.10 -22.29 -10.12
CA GLY A 106 32.44 -21.78 -9.82
C GLY A 106 32.75 -20.39 -10.41
N PHE A 107 31.77 -19.65 -10.90
CA PHE A 107 31.97 -18.27 -11.38
C PHE A 107 31.84 -17.27 -10.24
N ILE A 108 32.76 -16.32 -10.14
CA ILE A 108 32.72 -15.26 -9.13
C ILE A 108 31.57 -14.29 -9.47
N THR A 109 30.70 -14.00 -8.51
CA THR A 109 29.54 -13.10 -8.66
C THR A 109 29.67 -11.83 -7.83
N GLN A 110 30.46 -11.87 -6.76
CA GLN A 110 30.72 -10.70 -5.92
C GLN A 110 32.19 -10.65 -5.51
N TRP A 111 32.79 -9.47 -5.65
CA TRP A 111 34.16 -9.18 -5.26
C TRP A 111 34.17 -7.79 -4.58
N ASN A 112 34.49 -7.74 -3.30
CA ASN A 112 34.53 -6.48 -2.55
C ASN A 112 35.93 -5.82 -2.59
N PRO A 113 36.07 -4.51 -2.30
CA PRO A 113 37.37 -3.83 -2.36
C PRO A 113 38.45 -4.43 -1.44
N SER A 114 38.05 -5.05 -0.32
CA SER A 114 39.00 -5.77 0.54
C SER A 114 39.55 -7.05 -0.12
N ALA A 115 38.79 -7.72 -0.98
CA ALA A 115 39.27 -8.83 -1.79
C ALA A 115 40.24 -8.36 -2.88
N GLU A 116 40.04 -7.18 -3.47
CA GLU A 116 41.02 -6.57 -4.38
C GLU A 116 42.35 -6.33 -3.68
N SER A 117 42.31 -5.80 -2.46
CA SER A 117 43.51 -5.56 -1.65
C SER A 117 44.20 -6.85 -1.20
N LEU A 118 43.44 -7.91 -0.91
CA LEU A 118 43.99 -9.17 -0.40
C LEU A 118 44.55 -10.07 -1.50
N PHE A 119 43.88 -10.17 -2.65
CA PHE A 119 44.24 -11.08 -3.74
C PHE A 119 44.90 -10.37 -4.94
N GLY A 120 44.89 -9.04 -4.98
CA GLY A 120 45.59 -8.25 -6.00
C GLY A 120 44.90 -8.19 -7.36
N TYR A 121 43.65 -8.65 -7.47
CA TYR A 121 42.85 -8.60 -8.69
C TYR A 121 41.72 -7.60 -8.55
N THR A 122 41.46 -6.82 -9.59
CA THR A 122 40.29 -5.92 -9.63
C THR A 122 38.99 -6.71 -9.76
N LYS A 123 37.86 -6.13 -9.34
CA LYS A 123 36.54 -6.75 -9.47
C LYS A 123 36.25 -7.24 -10.89
N ASP A 124 36.60 -6.45 -11.90
CA ASP A 124 36.34 -6.80 -13.29
C ASP A 124 37.18 -8.00 -13.75
N GLU A 125 38.44 -8.08 -13.34
CA GLU A 125 39.33 -9.23 -13.62
C GLU A 125 38.91 -10.49 -12.84
N ALA A 126 38.39 -10.34 -11.62
CA ALA A 126 37.93 -11.46 -10.81
C ALA A 126 36.61 -12.05 -11.32
N LEU A 127 35.68 -11.22 -11.82
CA LEU A 127 34.40 -11.68 -12.38
C LEU A 127 34.55 -12.52 -13.66
N GLU A 128 35.66 -12.37 -14.39
CA GLU A 128 35.97 -13.16 -15.58
C GLU A 128 36.67 -14.50 -15.28
N LYS A 129 36.98 -14.79 -14.01
CA LYS A 129 37.71 -15.99 -13.59
C LYS A 129 36.82 -17.07 -12.97
N HIS A 130 37.12 -18.32 -13.32
CA HIS A 130 36.49 -19.52 -12.77
C HIS A 130 37.28 -20.01 -11.54
N VAL A 131 36.64 -20.06 -10.37
CA VAL A 131 37.21 -20.49 -9.08
C VAL A 131 37.75 -21.92 -9.14
N LYS A 132 37.32 -22.74 -10.09
CA LYS A 132 37.76 -24.13 -10.16
C LYS A 132 39.09 -24.34 -10.88
N ASP A 133 39.62 -23.33 -11.59
CA ASP A 133 40.78 -23.53 -12.47
C ASP A 133 42.11 -23.11 -11.82
N GLU A 134 42.12 -22.22 -10.82
CA GLU A 134 43.36 -21.68 -10.21
C GLU A 134 43.57 -22.06 -8.72
N TRP A 135 42.60 -22.63 -8.02
CA TRP A 135 42.66 -22.83 -6.55
C TRP A 135 43.16 -24.20 -6.08
N HIS A 136 43.94 -24.90 -6.92
CA HIS A 136 44.53 -26.21 -6.59
C HIS A 136 45.86 -26.14 -5.79
N LEU A 137 46.25 -24.96 -5.27
CA LEU A 137 47.54 -24.77 -4.59
C LEU A 137 47.42 -24.29 -3.14
N LEU A 138 46.34 -24.64 -2.43
CA LEU A 138 46.26 -24.59 -0.97
C LEU A 138 45.97 -25.97 -0.39
#